data_AF-A0A257JDU8-F1
#
_entry.id   AF-A0A257JDU8-F1
#
_cell.length_a   1.000
_cell.length_b   1.000
_cell.length_c   1.000
_cell.angle_alpha   90.00
_cell.angle_beta   90.00
_cell.angle_gamma   90.00
#
_symmetry.space_group_name_H-M   'P 1'
#
loop_
_entity.id
_entity.type
_entity.pdbx_description
1 polymer ?
#
loop_
_entity_poly.entity_id
_entity_poly.type
_entity_poly.pdbx_seq_one_letter_code
_entity_poly.pdbx_strand_id
1 'polypeptide(L)'
;RLDGAQVVQVDNWFSSGASGGALFDDQQRLVGVLTFRLLGGQAHYFAGPVEWLQPLLHQARTAVAPLATSPLPYWQGLPAQQPPFLRAQRLLRDGQWQALAGLADDWLRGDRGDAEPWYLSGLALGQLGRPTEARLALGCALQIAPTMQAARQALDTLGAAPTSNTNAAGPSARPATVAAAPAPAPSVTADAPTPATPACPSAP
;
A
#
# COMPACT_ATOMS: atom_id res chain seq x y z
N ARG A 1 3.73 -7.95 3.61
CA ARG A 1 4.11 -9.39 3.52
C ARG A 1 2.89 -10.30 3.46
N LEU A 2 3.06 -11.57 3.05
CA LEU A 2 2.05 -12.64 3.16
C LEU A 2 2.75 -14.01 3.23
N ASP A 3 2.24 -14.91 4.08
CA ASP A 3 2.78 -16.27 4.27
C ASP A 3 4.30 -16.32 4.45
N GLY A 4 4.82 -15.43 5.30
CA GLY A 4 6.25 -15.34 5.61
C GLY A 4 7.11 -14.62 4.57
N ALA A 5 6.59 -14.31 3.39
CA ALA A 5 7.37 -13.73 2.28
C ALA A 5 6.95 -12.30 1.91
N GLN A 6 7.80 -11.62 1.14
CA GLN A 6 7.50 -10.28 0.61
C GLN A 6 6.75 -10.41 -0.71
N VAL A 7 5.51 -9.94 -0.75
CA VAL A 7 4.73 -9.85 -1.99
C VAL A 7 5.23 -8.64 -2.77
N VAL A 8 5.48 -8.83 -4.07
CA VAL A 8 6.02 -7.75 -4.92
C VAL A 8 4.86 -7.09 -5.65
N GLN A 9 4.71 -5.77 -5.44
CA GLN A 9 3.88 -4.94 -6.30
C GLN A 9 4.73 -4.45 -7.47
N VAL A 10 4.17 -4.53 -8.66
CA VAL A 10 4.82 -4.06 -9.89
C VAL A 10 3.96 -3.00 -10.57
N ASP A 11 4.62 -2.01 -11.14
CA ASP A 11 4.03 -0.95 -11.95
C ASP A 11 4.00 -1.33 -13.44
N ASN A 12 4.73 -2.38 -13.84
CA ASN A 12 4.72 -2.88 -15.20
C ASN A 12 3.34 -3.43 -15.57
N TRP A 13 2.80 -2.92 -16.66
CA TRP A 13 1.54 -3.41 -17.18
C TRP A 13 1.70 -4.82 -17.75
N PHE A 14 0.77 -5.72 -17.41
CA PHE A 14 0.67 -7.02 -18.08
C PHE A 14 -0.78 -7.34 -18.51
N SER A 15 -0.93 -7.96 -19.67
CA SER A 15 -2.23 -8.35 -20.23
C SER A 15 -2.81 -9.59 -19.55
N SER A 16 -4.12 -9.81 -19.75
CA SER A 16 -4.73 -11.10 -19.42
C SER A 16 -3.97 -12.23 -20.15
N GLY A 17 -3.52 -13.24 -19.40
CA GLY A 17 -2.69 -14.33 -19.92
C GLY A 17 -1.20 -14.24 -19.60
N ALA A 18 -0.70 -13.10 -19.09
CA ALA A 18 0.68 -12.97 -18.62
C ALA A 18 0.92 -13.52 -17.19
N SER A 19 -0.16 -13.94 -16.51
CA SER A 19 -0.06 -14.65 -15.23
C SER A 19 0.76 -15.94 -15.42
N GLY A 20 1.66 -16.21 -14.48
CA GLY A 20 2.68 -17.27 -14.59
C GLY A 20 4.01 -16.81 -15.19
N GLY A 21 4.10 -15.57 -15.70
CA GLY A 21 5.36 -15.00 -16.18
C GLY A 21 6.37 -14.77 -15.05
N ALA A 22 7.67 -14.92 -15.36
CA ALA A 22 8.76 -14.71 -14.42
C ALA A 22 9.14 -13.23 -14.29
N LEU A 23 9.37 -12.77 -13.05
CA LEU A 23 9.92 -11.46 -12.72
C LEU A 23 11.39 -11.63 -12.31
N PHE A 24 12.28 -10.87 -12.94
CA PHE A 24 13.72 -10.94 -12.70
C PHE A 24 14.27 -9.62 -12.17
N ASP A 25 15.30 -9.69 -11.33
CA ASP A 25 16.09 -8.53 -10.96
C ASP A 25 17.16 -8.19 -12.03
N ASP A 26 17.93 -7.13 -11.80
CA ASP A 26 18.99 -6.65 -12.68
C ASP A 26 20.17 -7.63 -12.80
N GLN A 27 20.29 -8.61 -11.90
CA GLN A 27 21.24 -9.72 -12.01
C GLN A 27 20.63 -10.97 -12.65
N GLN A 28 19.45 -10.87 -13.27
CA GLN A 28 18.73 -11.97 -13.93
C GLN A 28 18.31 -13.10 -12.98
N ARG A 29 18.18 -12.83 -11.67
CA ARG A 29 17.67 -13.80 -10.71
C ARG A 29 16.15 -13.73 -10.66
N LEU A 30 15.48 -14.88 -10.59
CA LEU A 30 14.03 -14.95 -10.42
C LEU A 30 13.65 -14.43 -9.03
N VAL A 31 12.89 -13.34 -8.98
CA VAL A 31 12.41 -12.73 -7.72
C VAL A 31 10.91 -12.91 -7.48
N GLY A 32 10.15 -13.25 -8.52
CA GLY A 32 8.72 -13.53 -8.36
C GLY A 32 8.04 -14.06 -9.61
N VAL A 33 6.77 -14.41 -9.46
CA VAL A 33 5.90 -14.88 -10.55
C VAL A 33 4.68 -13.98 -10.65
N LEU A 34 4.46 -13.36 -11.81
CA LEU A 34 3.29 -12.53 -12.07
C LEU A 34 2.03 -13.34 -11.78
N THR A 35 1.20 -12.89 -10.84
CA THR A 35 0.08 -13.71 -10.35
C THR A 35 -1.26 -13.07 -10.69
N PHE A 36 -1.54 -11.88 -10.17
CA PHE A 36 -2.87 -11.30 -10.27
C PHE A 36 -2.83 -9.77 -10.37
N ARG A 37 -3.98 -9.21 -10.76
CA ARG A 37 -4.25 -7.78 -10.82
C ARG A 37 -5.40 -7.47 -9.87
N LEU A 38 -5.28 -6.42 -9.06
CA LEU A 38 -6.39 -5.96 -8.24
C LEU A 38 -7.48 -5.35 -9.14
N LEU A 39 -8.74 -5.72 -8.90
CA LEU A 39 -9.90 -5.22 -9.65
C LEU A 39 -10.30 -3.81 -9.17
N GLY A 40 -10.79 -2.98 -10.11
CA GLY A 40 -11.47 -1.71 -9.80
C GLY A 40 -10.68 -0.41 -9.99
N GLY A 41 -9.80 -0.29 -11.00
CA GLY A 41 -9.16 1.00 -11.33
C GLY A 41 -7.79 0.85 -12.00
N GLN A 42 -6.90 1.84 -11.78
CA GLN A 42 -5.46 1.75 -12.11
C GLN A 42 -4.95 0.38 -11.67
N ALA A 43 -4.35 -0.34 -12.61
CA ALA A 43 -4.03 -1.74 -12.42
C ALA A 43 -2.85 -1.91 -11.46
N HIS A 44 -3.14 -2.24 -10.21
CA HIS A 44 -2.11 -2.71 -9.28
C HIS A 44 -1.82 -4.18 -9.59
N TYR A 45 -0.61 -4.44 -10.06
CA TYR A 45 -0.14 -5.76 -10.45
C TYR A 45 0.71 -6.36 -9.33
N PHE A 46 0.55 -7.66 -9.11
CA PHE A 46 1.27 -8.37 -8.06
C PHE A 46 1.94 -9.61 -8.58
N ALA A 47 3.17 -9.82 -8.11
CA ALA A 47 3.90 -11.05 -8.26
C ALA A 47 4.01 -11.77 -6.91
N GLY A 48 3.74 -13.08 -6.95
CA GLY A 48 4.01 -13.97 -5.83
C GLY A 48 5.54 -14.12 -5.65
N PRO A 49 6.05 -14.07 -4.41
CA PRO A 49 7.47 -14.21 -4.13
C PRO A 49 8.02 -15.56 -4.58
N VAL A 50 9.28 -15.57 -5.02
CA VAL A 50 10.00 -16.82 -5.36
C VAL A 50 10.14 -17.75 -4.14
N GLU A 51 10.13 -17.20 -2.93
CA GLU A 51 10.17 -17.92 -1.67
C GLU A 51 9.02 -18.93 -1.52
N TRP A 52 7.85 -18.65 -2.11
CA TRP A 52 6.74 -19.61 -2.13
C TRP A 52 7.02 -20.83 -3.01
N LEU A 53 7.91 -20.71 -3.99
CA LEU A 53 8.27 -21.79 -4.89
C LEU A 53 9.35 -22.71 -4.30
N GLN A 54 10.25 -22.21 -3.45
CA GLN A 54 11.39 -22.98 -2.96
C GLN A 54 10.98 -24.31 -2.29
N PRO A 55 9.97 -24.35 -1.39
CA PRO A 55 9.52 -25.61 -0.80
C PRO A 55 8.89 -26.55 -1.82
N LEU A 56 8.30 -26.02 -2.90
CA LEU A 56 7.62 -26.80 -3.93
C LEU A 56 8.60 -27.49 -4.89
N LEU A 57 9.81 -26.93 -5.08
CA LEU A 57 10.84 -27.53 -5.93
C LEU A 57 11.31 -28.90 -5.42
N HIS A 58 11.18 -29.15 -4.12
CA HIS A 58 11.58 -30.40 -3.48
C HIS A 58 10.42 -31.39 -3.28
N GLN A 59 9.19 -31.03 -3.69
CA GLN A 59 8.02 -31.88 -3.56
C GLN A 59 7.78 -32.71 -4.82
N ALA A 60 7.19 -33.89 -4.65
CA ALA A 60 6.74 -34.69 -5.78
C ALA A 60 5.69 -33.92 -6.57
N ARG A 61 5.84 -33.88 -7.90
CA ARG A 61 4.89 -33.20 -8.78
C ARG A 61 3.53 -33.88 -8.69
N THR A 62 2.50 -33.09 -8.44
CA THR A 62 1.11 -33.55 -8.51
C THR A 62 0.55 -33.32 -9.91
N ALA A 63 -0.43 -34.14 -10.30
CA ALA A 63 -1.17 -33.91 -11.54
C ALA A 63 -1.91 -32.56 -11.46
N VAL A 64 -1.87 -31.78 -12.54
CA VAL A 64 -2.63 -30.53 -12.63
C VAL A 64 -4.13 -30.87 -12.61
N ALA A 65 -4.83 -30.36 -11.61
CA ALA A 65 -6.27 -30.51 -11.45
C ALA A 65 -6.95 -29.13 -11.48
N PRO A 66 -8.26 -29.04 -11.81
CA PRO A 66 -9.00 -27.79 -11.67
C PRO A 66 -8.86 -27.22 -10.26
N LEU A 67 -8.62 -25.91 -10.17
CA LEU A 67 -8.57 -25.22 -8.89
C LEU A 67 -9.93 -25.29 -8.19
N ALA A 68 -9.91 -25.49 -6.87
CA ALA A 68 -11.13 -25.39 -6.06
C ALA A 68 -11.72 -23.98 -6.20
N THR A 69 -13.03 -23.89 -6.37
CA THR A 69 -13.77 -22.61 -6.44
C THR A 69 -14.15 -22.07 -5.07
N SER A 70 -13.88 -22.84 -4.00
CA SER A 70 -14.10 -22.46 -2.61
C SER A 70 -13.06 -23.14 -1.68
N PRO A 71 -12.45 -22.40 -0.74
CA PRO A 71 -12.57 -20.95 -0.56
C PRO A 71 -11.94 -20.18 -1.72
N LEU A 72 -12.41 -18.95 -1.95
CA LEU A 72 -11.81 -18.07 -2.94
C LEU A 72 -10.36 -17.73 -2.55
N PRO A 73 -9.44 -17.56 -3.51
CA PRO A 73 -8.11 -17.03 -3.25
C PRO A 73 -8.18 -15.67 -2.54
N TYR A 74 -7.18 -15.37 -1.70
CA TYR A 74 -7.18 -14.18 -0.84
C TYR A 74 -7.37 -12.86 -1.62
N TRP A 75 -6.93 -12.79 -2.88
CA TRP A 75 -7.08 -11.61 -3.73
C TRP A 75 -8.47 -11.45 -4.36
N GLN A 76 -9.26 -12.52 -4.41
CA GLN A 76 -10.66 -12.52 -4.87
C GLN A 76 -11.66 -12.44 -3.71
N GLY A 77 -11.21 -12.69 -2.47
CA GLY A 77 -12.04 -12.61 -1.28
C GLY A 77 -12.63 -11.21 -1.02
N LEU A 78 -13.57 -11.15 -0.08
CA LEU A 78 -14.21 -9.89 0.34
C LEU A 78 -13.15 -8.89 0.84
N PRO A 79 -13.27 -7.58 0.55
CA PRO A 79 -12.25 -6.59 0.90
C PRO A 79 -11.82 -6.62 2.37
N ALA A 80 -12.73 -6.88 3.31
CA ALA A 80 -12.43 -6.98 4.73
C ALA A 80 -11.57 -8.20 5.11
N GLN A 81 -11.59 -9.26 4.30
CA GLN A 81 -10.83 -10.50 4.49
C GLN A 81 -9.50 -10.50 3.72
N GLN A 82 -9.29 -9.50 2.85
CA GLN A 82 -8.04 -9.38 2.11
C GLN A 82 -6.87 -9.02 3.04
N PRO A 83 -5.65 -9.48 2.75
CA PRO A 83 -4.47 -9.12 3.52
C PRO A 83 -4.24 -7.60 3.53
N PRO A 84 -3.56 -7.06 4.56
CA PRO A 84 -3.39 -5.63 4.75
C PRO A 84 -2.85 -4.89 3.52
N PHE A 85 -1.88 -5.45 2.80
CA PHE A 85 -1.31 -4.80 1.63
C PHE A 85 -2.33 -4.57 0.50
N LEU A 86 -3.28 -5.49 0.27
CA LEU A 86 -4.33 -5.30 -0.75
C LEU A 86 -5.35 -4.25 -0.32
N ARG A 87 -5.69 -4.25 0.97
CA ARG A 87 -6.57 -3.23 1.55
C ARG A 87 -5.89 -1.85 1.44
N ALA A 88 -4.60 -1.76 1.75
CA ALA A 88 -3.82 -0.53 1.66
C ALA A 88 -3.80 0.05 0.25
N GLN A 89 -3.57 -0.76 -0.79
CA GLN A 89 -3.59 -0.28 -2.18
C GLN A 89 -4.95 0.32 -2.58
N ARG A 90 -6.05 -0.27 -2.10
CA ARG A 90 -7.38 0.30 -2.32
C ARG A 90 -7.54 1.66 -1.64
N LEU A 91 -7.14 1.76 -0.37
CA LEU A 91 -7.25 2.99 0.41
C LEU A 91 -6.37 4.11 -0.17
N LEU A 92 -5.16 3.77 -0.62
CA LEU A 92 -4.25 4.68 -1.32
C LEU A 92 -4.89 5.24 -2.59
N ARG A 93 -5.41 4.36 -3.44
CA ARG A 93 -6.10 4.73 -4.69
C ARG A 93 -7.28 5.65 -4.42
N ASP A 94 -8.06 5.35 -3.40
CA ASP A 94 -9.29 6.08 -3.07
C ASP A 94 -9.02 7.35 -2.23
N GLY A 95 -7.75 7.65 -1.90
CA GLY A 95 -7.37 8.80 -1.09
C GLY A 95 -7.93 8.76 0.33
N GLN A 96 -8.22 7.57 0.85
CA GLN A 96 -8.83 7.39 2.17
C GLN A 96 -7.76 7.41 3.26
N TRP A 97 -7.12 8.57 3.44
CA TRP A 97 -5.95 8.74 4.29
C TRP A 97 -6.20 8.37 5.76
N GLN A 98 -7.36 8.74 6.31
CA GLN A 98 -7.72 8.38 7.69
C GLN A 98 -7.84 6.87 7.88
N ALA A 99 -8.49 6.18 6.94
CA ALA A 99 -8.63 4.73 6.97
C ALA A 99 -7.29 4.02 6.71
N LEU A 100 -6.42 4.62 5.88
CA LEU A 100 -5.08 4.11 5.63
C LEU A 100 -4.20 4.18 6.88
N ALA A 101 -4.25 5.30 7.61
CA ALA A 101 -3.56 5.43 8.89
C ALA A 101 -4.05 4.37 9.89
N GLY A 102 -5.37 4.18 10.03
CA GLY A 102 -5.92 3.14 10.90
C GLY A 102 -5.50 1.72 10.50
N LEU A 103 -5.48 1.42 9.20
CA LEU A 103 -4.99 0.13 8.70
C LEU A 103 -3.49 -0.08 9.02
N ALA A 104 -2.68 0.97 8.87
CA ALA A 104 -1.27 0.92 9.20
C ALA A 104 -1.06 0.68 10.70
N ASP A 105 -1.81 1.36 11.57
CA ASP A 105 -1.75 1.17 13.03
C ASP A 105 -2.14 -0.26 13.42
N ASP A 106 -3.21 -0.80 12.84
CA ASP A 106 -3.63 -2.20 13.04
C ASP A 106 -2.53 -3.18 12.64
N TRP A 107 -1.88 -2.93 11.50
CA TRP A 107 -0.78 -3.75 11.02
C TRP A 107 0.44 -3.66 11.95
N LEU A 108 0.83 -2.46 12.38
CA LEU A 108 1.93 -2.26 13.34
C LEU A 108 1.66 -2.88 14.71
N ARG A 109 0.41 -3.08 15.11
CA ARG A 109 0.11 -3.83 16.34
C ARG A 109 0.43 -5.32 16.21
N GLY A 110 0.30 -5.88 15.01
CA GLY A 110 0.62 -7.28 14.74
C GLY A 110 2.08 -7.53 14.37
N ASP A 111 2.67 -6.66 13.54
CA ASP A 111 4.03 -6.79 13.04
C ASP A 111 4.69 -5.42 12.89
N ARG A 112 5.54 -5.06 13.86
CA ARG A 112 6.34 -3.81 13.81
C ARG A 112 7.60 -3.94 12.96
N GLY A 113 7.98 -5.16 12.59
CA GLY A 113 9.18 -5.45 11.81
C GLY A 113 8.94 -5.39 10.30
N ASP A 114 7.69 -5.20 9.85
CA ASP A 114 7.38 -4.90 8.46
C ASP A 114 7.53 -3.39 8.20
N ALA A 115 8.33 -3.02 7.21
CA ALA A 115 8.56 -1.63 6.82
C ALA A 115 7.34 -1.00 6.13
N GLU A 116 6.52 -1.80 5.45
CA GLU A 116 5.38 -1.34 4.67
C GLU A 116 4.36 -0.52 5.49
N PRO A 117 3.86 -0.99 6.66
CA PRO A 117 2.91 -0.18 7.43
C PRO A 117 3.50 1.13 7.97
N TRP A 118 4.80 1.19 8.25
CA TRP A 118 5.46 2.45 8.60
C TRP A 118 5.47 3.43 7.42
N TYR A 119 5.75 2.93 6.21
CA TYR A 119 5.68 3.72 4.99
C TYR A 119 4.27 4.25 4.72
N LEU A 120 3.26 3.38 4.81
CA LEU A 120 1.85 3.74 4.63
C LEU A 120 1.36 4.74 5.66
N SER A 121 1.76 4.59 6.93
CA SER A 121 1.49 5.57 7.99
C SER A 121 2.11 6.93 7.65
N GLY A 122 3.35 6.94 7.18
CA GLY A 122 4.04 8.13 6.71
C GLY A 122 3.29 8.88 5.61
N LEU A 123 2.84 8.17 4.57
CA LEU A 123 2.04 8.74 3.49
C LEU A 123 0.72 9.33 4.01
N ALA A 124 -0.02 8.54 4.81
CA ALA A 124 -1.31 8.94 5.34
C ALA A 124 -1.19 10.19 6.22
N LEU A 125 -0.23 10.21 7.16
CA LEU A 125 0.01 11.33 8.07
C LEU A 125 0.45 12.59 7.31
N GLY A 126 1.24 12.44 6.24
CA GLY A 126 1.61 13.55 5.38
C GLY A 126 0.40 14.22 4.74
N GLN A 127 -0.53 13.41 4.20
CA GLN A 127 -1.77 13.89 3.60
C GLN A 127 -2.76 14.45 4.63
N LEU A 128 -2.71 13.98 5.87
CA LEU A 128 -3.51 14.49 6.99
C LEU A 128 -2.92 15.76 7.64
N GLY A 129 -1.86 16.34 7.07
CA GLY A 129 -1.26 17.56 7.60
C GLY A 129 -0.45 17.36 8.89
N ARG A 130 0.06 16.15 9.13
CA ARG A 130 0.90 15.78 10.29
C ARG A 130 2.34 15.48 9.84
N PRO A 131 3.07 16.44 9.24
CA PRO A 131 4.35 16.19 8.58
C PRO A 131 5.46 15.76 9.54
N THR A 132 5.41 16.17 10.81
CA THR A 132 6.39 15.73 11.83
C THR A 132 6.29 14.23 12.07
N GLU A 133 5.07 13.73 12.25
CA GLU A 133 4.81 12.31 12.49
C GLU A 133 5.02 11.49 11.23
N ALA A 134 4.65 12.03 10.07
CA ALA A 134 4.94 11.44 8.77
C ALA A 134 6.44 11.18 8.58
N ARG A 135 7.28 12.18 8.91
CA ARG A 135 8.74 12.07 8.82
C ARG A 135 9.28 10.98 9.75
N LEU A 136 8.76 10.88 10.96
CA LEU A 136 9.15 9.84 11.92
C LEU A 136 8.79 8.45 11.39
N ALA A 137 7.56 8.25 10.91
CA ALA A 137 7.10 6.98 10.38
C ALA A 137 7.92 6.53 9.15
N LEU A 138 8.19 7.44 8.21
CA LEU A 138 9.06 7.16 7.06
C LEU A 138 10.50 6.85 7.49
N GLY A 139 10.99 7.50 8.54
CA GLY A 139 12.26 7.19 9.18
C GLY A 139 12.30 5.74 9.69
N CYS A 140 11.26 5.30 10.41
CA CYS A 140 11.15 3.91 10.87
C CYS A 140 11.13 2.92 9.68
N ALA A 141 10.39 3.24 8.61
CA ALA A 141 10.35 2.40 7.41
C ALA A 141 11.75 2.20 6.81
N LEU A 142 12.53 3.27 6.72
CA LEU A 142 13.90 3.25 6.18
C LEU A 142 14.92 2.63 7.14
N GLN A 143 14.66 2.59 8.45
CA GLN A 143 15.48 1.83 9.40
C GLN A 143 15.33 0.32 9.17
N ILE A 144 14.10 -0.14 8.89
CA ILE A 144 13.80 -1.55 8.64
C ILE A 144 14.19 -1.96 7.22
N ALA A 145 13.89 -1.12 6.23
CA ALA A 145 14.17 -1.37 4.82
C ALA A 145 14.94 -0.17 4.20
N PRO A 146 16.27 -0.09 4.39
CA PRO A 146 17.08 1.05 3.91
C PRO A 146 17.04 1.28 2.40
N THR A 147 16.71 0.26 1.62
CA THR A 147 16.64 0.28 0.17
C THR A 147 15.24 0.64 -0.37
N MET A 148 14.25 0.89 0.50
CA MET A 148 12.88 1.24 0.09
C MET A 148 12.82 2.63 -0.55
N GLN A 149 13.03 2.69 -1.86
CA GLN A 149 13.07 3.93 -2.65
C GLN A 149 11.80 4.78 -2.47
N ALA A 150 10.63 4.15 -2.43
CA ALA A 150 9.36 4.86 -2.24
C ALA A 150 9.29 5.65 -0.93
N ALA A 151 9.80 5.09 0.17
CA ALA A 151 9.86 5.78 1.46
C ALA A 151 10.86 6.94 1.44
N ARG A 152 12.00 6.79 0.75
CA ARG A 152 12.97 7.87 0.56
C ARG A 152 12.32 9.04 -0.22
N GLN A 153 11.69 8.75 -1.34
CA GLN A 153 11.02 9.77 -2.17
C GLN A 153 9.92 10.49 -1.41
N ALA A 154 9.10 9.77 -0.63
CA ALA A 154 8.09 10.37 0.22
C ALA A 154 8.70 11.30 1.28
N LEU A 155 9.85 10.95 1.86
CA LEU A 155 10.54 11.78 2.84
C LEU A 155 11.07 13.08 2.22
N ASP A 156 11.65 12.98 1.02
CA ASP A 156 12.22 14.13 0.30
C ASP A 156 11.11 15.12 -0.10
N THR A 157 9.98 14.62 -0.60
CA THR A 157 8.82 15.46 -0.97
C THR A 157 8.20 16.19 0.23
N LEU A 158 8.16 15.56 1.41
CA LEU A 158 7.72 16.21 2.65
C LEU A 158 8.67 17.32 3.10
N GLY A 159 9.97 17.19 2.83
CA GLY A 159 10.97 18.23 3.12
C GLY A 159 10.92 19.42 2.17
N ALA A 160 10.48 19.21 0.93
CA ALA A 160 10.41 20.22 -0.11
C ALA A 160 9.12 21.07 -0.09
N ALA A 161 8.09 20.67 0.68
CA ALA A 161 6.86 21.45 0.80
C ALA A 161 7.16 22.83 1.40
N PRO A 162 6.84 23.94 0.71
CA PRO A 162 7.13 25.27 1.24
C PRO A 162 6.37 25.47 2.54
N THR A 163 7.07 25.88 3.59
CA THR A 163 6.48 26.38 4.83
C THR A 163 5.83 27.74 4.58
N SER A 164 4.84 27.81 3.70
CA SER A 164 4.05 29.02 3.49
C SER A 164 2.88 29.00 4.45
N ASN A 165 3.15 29.50 5.66
CA ASN A 165 2.16 30.20 6.44
C ASN A 165 1.76 31.46 5.65
N THR A 166 0.57 31.45 5.03
CA THR A 166 -0.05 32.68 4.52
C THR A 166 -1.56 32.52 4.42
N ASN A 167 -2.26 33.12 5.39
CA ASN A 167 -3.56 33.74 5.14
C ASN A 167 -3.41 34.69 3.94
N ALA A 168 -4.12 34.43 2.85
CA ALA A 168 -4.40 35.45 1.85
C ALA A 168 -5.72 35.11 1.14
N ALA A 169 -6.66 36.03 1.32
CA ALA A 169 -7.95 36.08 0.65
C ALA A 169 -7.82 36.07 -0.88
N GLY A 170 -8.91 35.65 -1.55
CA GLY A 170 -8.99 35.49 -3.02
C GLY A 170 -8.79 36.78 -3.84
N PRO A 171 -9.00 36.68 -5.17
CA PRO A 171 -10.34 37.00 -5.61
C PRO A 171 -10.96 36.07 -6.66
N SER A 172 -12.28 35.97 -6.51
CA SER A 172 -13.37 35.64 -7.43
C SER A 172 -13.07 35.55 -8.94
N ALA A 173 -13.44 34.42 -9.55
CA ALA A 173 -13.95 34.36 -10.91
C ALA A 173 -15.08 33.30 -10.97
N ARG A 174 -16.27 33.72 -11.45
CA ARG A 174 -17.50 32.92 -11.60
C ARG A 174 -17.55 32.20 -12.97
N PRO A 175 -18.47 31.23 -13.18
CA PRO A 175 -18.11 29.88 -13.64
C PRO A 175 -18.50 29.57 -15.09
N ALA A 176 -17.95 28.48 -15.62
CA ALA A 176 -18.49 27.75 -16.77
C ALA A 176 -19.24 26.50 -16.29
N THR A 177 -20.47 26.36 -16.77
CA THR A 177 -21.51 25.41 -16.37
C THR A 177 -21.26 24.01 -16.92
N VAL A 178 -21.17 22.99 -16.05
CA VAL A 178 -21.50 21.59 -16.37
C VAL A 178 -22.19 20.98 -15.15
N ALA A 179 -23.31 20.27 -15.41
CA ALA A 179 -24.27 19.78 -14.43
C ALA A 179 -23.64 18.91 -13.31
N ALA A 180 -23.92 19.30 -12.07
CA ALA A 180 -23.52 18.58 -10.86
C ALA A 180 -24.61 17.57 -10.44
N ALA A 181 -24.19 16.33 -10.21
CA ALA A 181 -24.95 15.35 -9.44
C ALA A 181 -25.06 15.81 -7.95
N PRO A 182 -26.13 15.44 -7.22
CA PRO A 182 -26.33 15.93 -5.86
C PRO A 182 -25.24 15.44 -4.91
N ALA A 183 -24.63 16.38 -4.18
CA ALA A 183 -23.65 16.12 -3.13
C ALA A 183 -24.33 15.42 -1.92
N PRO A 184 -23.69 14.41 -1.30
CA PRO A 184 -24.12 13.93 0.01
C PRO A 184 -23.79 14.96 1.10
N ALA A 185 -24.67 15.05 2.10
CA ALA A 185 -24.59 15.95 3.25
C ALA A 185 -23.30 15.74 4.09
N PRO A 186 -22.80 16.77 4.80
CA PRO A 186 -21.64 16.64 5.66
C PRO A 186 -21.97 15.72 6.84
N SER A 187 -21.31 14.56 6.89
CA SER A 187 -21.30 13.72 8.07
C SER A 187 -20.37 14.35 9.10
N VAL A 188 -20.98 15.00 10.10
CA VAL A 188 -20.30 15.34 11.35
C VAL A 188 -20.11 14.03 12.11
N THR A 189 -18.94 13.43 11.97
CA THR A 189 -18.47 12.39 12.88
C THR A 189 -17.24 12.90 13.59
N ALA A 190 -17.36 12.92 14.91
CA ALA A 190 -16.37 13.39 15.87
C ALA A 190 -14.97 12.83 15.57
N ASP A 191 -14.00 13.72 15.69
CA ASP A 191 -12.57 13.46 15.63
C ASP A 191 -12.20 12.50 16.78
N ALA A 192 -12.22 11.20 16.50
CA ALA A 192 -11.64 10.22 17.41
C ALA A 192 -10.12 10.42 17.35
N PRO A 193 -9.43 10.61 18.49
CA PRO A 193 -7.99 10.82 18.48
C PRO A 193 -7.33 9.63 17.78
N THR A 194 -6.65 9.89 16.67
CA THR A 194 -5.83 8.89 16.01
C THR A 194 -4.69 8.56 16.99
N PRO A 195 -4.45 7.29 17.33
CA PRO A 195 -3.44 6.94 18.32
C PRO A 195 -2.07 7.50 17.93
N ALA A 196 -1.26 7.83 18.93
CA ALA A 196 0.10 8.30 18.72
C ALA A 196 0.90 7.22 17.98
N THR A 197 1.68 7.64 16.97
CA THR A 197 2.56 6.74 16.22
C THR A 197 3.46 5.97 17.19
N PRO A 198 3.51 4.62 17.12
CA PRO A 198 4.37 3.85 18.01
C PRO A 198 5.84 4.19 17.78
N ALA A 199 6.69 3.94 18.79
CA ALA A 199 8.13 4.10 18.63
C ALA A 199 8.68 3.11 17.58
N CYS A 200 9.68 3.56 16.80
CA CYS A 200 10.37 2.70 15.84
C CYS A 200 10.96 1.47 16.56
N PRO A 201 10.96 0.28 15.94
CA PRO A 201 11.73 -0.83 16.46
C PRO A 201 13.22 -0.46 16.49
N SER A 202 13.93 -0.93 17.52
CA SER A 202 15.39 -0.82 17.56
C SER A 202 16.00 -1.54 16.36
N ALA A 203 17.00 -0.93 15.72
CA ALA A 203 17.74 -1.58 14.65
C ALA A 203 18.33 -2.91 15.14
N PRO A 204 18.31 -3.99 14.33
CA PRO A 204 18.94 -5.26 14.68
C PRO A 204 20.46 -5.15 14.79
#